data_AF-A0A523DJV2-F1
#
_entry.id   AF-A0A523DJV2-F1
#
_cell.length_a   1.000
_cell.length_b   1.000
_cell.length_c   1.000
_cell.angle_alpha   90.00
_cell.angle_beta   90.00
_cell.angle_gamma   90.00
#
_symmetry.space_group_name_H-M   'P 1'
#
loop_
_entity.id
_entity.type
_entity.pdbx_description
1 polymer ?
#
loop_
_entity_poly.entity_id
_entity_poly.type
_entity_poly.pdbx_seq_one_letter_code
_entity_poly.pdbx_strand_id
1 'polypeptide(L)' 'MDVSIKLALSFTVSESSLEDALAEYDELTVEGLLREIIDKAVACEEVVAKVEEGPNTLEQLDTLKSGA' A
#
# COMPACT_ATOMS: atom_id res chain seq x y z
N MET A 1 -0.32 -27.74 4.03
CA MET A 1 0.98 -27.55 4.70
C MET A 1 1.21 -26.07 4.58
N ASP A 2 1.19 -25.38 5.72
CA ASP A 2 1.00 -23.95 5.70
C ASP A 2 2.36 -23.30 5.92
N VAL A 3 2.75 -22.43 4.99
CA VAL A 3 4.04 -21.76 4.99
C VAL A 3 3.80 -20.30 5.31
N SER A 4 4.29 -19.87 6.47
CA SER A 4 4.21 -18.46 6.88
C SER A 4 5.45 -17.71 6.41
N ILE A 5 5.26 -16.66 5.63
CA ILE A 5 6.30 -15.78 5.12
C ILE A 5 6.07 -14.38 5.69
N LYS A 6 7.08 -13.80 6.33
CA LYS A 6 7.06 -12.41 6.82
C LYS A 6 7.96 -11.55 5.94
N LEU A 7 7.46 -10.39 5.52
CA LEU A 7 8.16 -9.49 4.61
C LEU A 7 8.05 -8.05 5.13
N ALA A 8 9.20 -7.37 5.21
CA ALA A 8 9.28 -5.93 5.42
C ALA A 8 9.88 -5.33 4.15
N LEU A 9 9.16 -4.41 3.52
CA LEU A 9 9.51 -3.81 2.24
C LEU A 9 9.47 -2.29 2.38
N SER A 10 10.49 -1.62 1.86
CA SER A 10 10.53 -0.16 1.71
C SER A 10 10.77 0.15 0.24
N PHE A 11 9.89 0.94 -0.35
CA PHE A 11 9.99 1.36 -1.75
C PHE A 11 9.54 2.80 -1.89
N THR A 12 9.97 3.45 -2.96
CA THR A 12 9.53 4.80 -3.34
C THR A 12 8.73 4.70 -4.63
N VAL A 13 7.62 5.40 -4.66
CA VAL A 13 6.72 5.48 -5.82
C VAL A 13 6.41 6.97 -6.07
N SER A 14 6.33 7.37 -7.33
CA SER A 14 5.88 8.71 -7.68
C SER A 14 4.41 8.89 -7.33
N GLU A 15 4.04 10.07 -6.87
CA GLU A 15 2.67 10.42 -6.50
C GLU A 15 1.63 10.07 -7.57
N SER A 16 1.85 10.47 -8.82
CA SER A 16 0.91 10.16 -9.91
C SER A 16 0.67 8.67 -10.05
N SER A 17 1.72 7.87 -9.85
CA SER A 17 1.61 6.41 -9.90
C SER A 17 0.93 5.82 -8.67
N LEU A 18 1.02 6.49 -7.51
CA LEU A 18 0.29 6.08 -6.31
C LEU A 18 -1.21 6.38 -6.45
N GLU A 19 -1.56 7.56 -6.96
CA GLU A 19 -2.95 7.95 -7.24
C GLU A 19 -3.60 7.01 -8.26
N ASP A 20 -2.91 6.77 -9.38
CA ASP A 20 -3.36 5.85 -10.43
C ASP A 20 -3.59 4.44 -9.86
N ALA A 21 -2.68 3.95 -9.01
CA ALA A 21 -2.79 2.63 -8.40
C ALA A 21 -3.93 2.53 -7.38
N LEU A 22 -4.13 3.55 -6.52
CA LEU A 22 -5.26 3.58 -5.58
C LEU A 22 -6.59 3.58 -6.34
N ALA A 23 -6.69 4.32 -7.45
CA ALA A 23 -7.89 4.34 -8.27
C ALA A 23 -8.12 3.02 -9.04
N GLU A 24 -7.08 2.39 -9.58
CA GLU A 24 -7.19 1.12 -10.32
C GLU A 24 -7.67 -0.02 -9.42
N TYR A 25 -7.22 -0.05 -8.17
CA TYR A 25 -7.56 -1.10 -7.21
C TYR A 25 -8.79 -0.77 -6.34
N ASP A 26 -9.43 0.40 -6.53
CA ASP A 26 -10.55 0.90 -5.71
C ASP A 26 -10.22 0.95 -4.21
N GLU A 27 -9.02 1.46 -3.90
CA GLU A 27 -8.48 1.50 -2.55
C GLU A 27 -8.28 2.92 -2.03
N LEU A 28 -8.43 3.10 -0.73
CA LEU A 28 -8.28 4.40 -0.05
C LEU A 28 -6.98 4.50 0.77
N THR A 29 -6.32 3.36 1.00
CA THR A 29 -5.10 3.29 1.80
C THR A 29 -4.01 2.51 1.09
N VAL A 30 -2.75 2.87 1.33
CA VAL A 30 -1.59 2.14 0.79
C VAL A 30 -1.56 0.71 1.34
N GLU A 31 -1.96 0.51 2.60
CA GLU A 31 -2.12 -0.83 3.19
C GLU A 31 -3.14 -1.69 2.42
N GLY A 32 -4.31 -1.13 2.12
CA GLY A 32 -5.35 -1.80 1.31
C GLY A 32 -4.85 -2.15 -0.09
N LEU A 33 -4.24 -1.18 -0.78
CA LEU A 33 -3.61 -1.39 -2.08
C LEU A 33 -2.60 -2.56 -2.06
N LEU A 34 -1.68 -2.56 -1.08
CA LEU A 34 -0.68 -3.63 -0.95
C LEU A 34 -1.32 -4.98 -0.66
N ARG A 35 -2.40 -5.01 0.13
CA ARG A 35 -3.16 -6.22 0.42
C ARG A 35 -3.74 -6.82 -0.85
N GLU A 36 -4.43 -6.01 -1.65
CA GLU A 36 -5.09 -6.44 -2.88
C GLU A 36 -4.09 -6.87 -3.97
N ILE A 37 -2.95 -6.17 -4.09
CA ILE A 37 -1.88 -6.58 -5.01
C ILE A 37 -1.33 -7.95 -4.62
N ILE A 38 -1.03 -8.16 -3.34
CA ILE A 38 -0.45 -9.42 -2.85
C ILE A 38 -1.46 -10.56 -2.97
N ASP A 39 -2.73 -10.31 -2.62
CA ASP A 39 -3.79 -11.31 -2.78
C ASP A 39 -3.94 -11.73 -4.25
N LYS A 40 -4.02 -10.78 -5.19
CA LYS A 40 -4.12 -11.11 -6.63
C LYS A 40 -2.87 -11.82 -7.17
N ALA A 41 -1.68 -11.45 -6.72
CA ALA A 41 -0.43 -12.00 -7.23
C ALA A 41 -0.06 -13.38 -6.66
N VAL A 42 -0.42 -13.63 -5.39
CA VAL A 42 0.05 -14.81 -4.62
C VAL A 42 -1.12 -15.69 -4.13
N ALA A 43 -2.37 -15.26 -4.30
CA ALA A 43 -3.60 -15.93 -3.82
C ALA A 43 -3.54 -16.23 -2.31
N CYS A 44 -3.30 -15.18 -1.52
CA CYS A 44 -3.15 -15.30 -0.06
C CYS A 44 -4.46 -15.00 0.66
N GLU A 45 -5.03 -16.00 1.35
CA GLU A 45 -6.32 -15.87 2.03
C GLU A 45 -6.31 -14.92 3.25
N GLU A 46 -5.14 -14.64 3.85
CA GLU A 46 -4.99 -13.76 5.02
C GLU A 46 -3.75 -12.86 4.90
N VAL A 47 -3.89 -11.71 4.22
CA VAL A 47 -2.82 -10.70 4.11
C VAL A 47 -3.04 -9.59 5.13
N VAL A 48 -2.03 -9.36 5.98
CA VAL A 48 -1.94 -8.19 6.86
C VAL A 48 -0.84 -7.28 6.32
N ALA A 49 -1.24 -6.14 5.76
CA ALA A 49 -0.33 -5.08 5.33
C ALA A 49 -0.34 -3.96 6.36
N LYS A 50 0.84 -3.43 6.68
CA LYS A 50 0.99 -2.28 7.58
C LYS A 50 2.02 -1.30 7.05
N VAL A 51 1.69 -0.02 7.02
CA VAL A 51 2.64 1.07 6.74
C VAL A 51 3.34 1.42 8.05
N GLU A 52 4.66 1.23 8.09
CA GLU A 52 5.47 1.57 9.27
C GLU A 52 5.97 3.03 9.24
N GLU A 53 6.23 3.58 8.04
CA GLU A 53 6.70 4.95 7.83
C GLU A 53 6.12 5.53 6.52
N GLY A 54 5.77 6.83 6.51
CA GLY A 54 5.20 7.53 5.34
C GLY A 54 3.67 7.73 5.37
N PRO A 55 3.08 8.38 4.36
CA PRO A 55 1.63 8.62 4.29
C PRO A 55 0.90 7.34 3.87
N ASN A 56 -0.18 7.01 4.59
CA ASN A 56 -1.06 5.88 4.25
C ASN A 56 -2.29 6.32 3.42
N THR A 57 -2.56 7.62 3.30
CA THR A 57 -3.68 8.16 2.49
C THR A 57 -3.22 9.38 1.67
N LEU A 58 -4.01 9.74 0.65
CA LEU A 58 -3.74 10.93 -0.17
C LEU A 58 -3.80 12.23 0.66
N GLU A 59 -4.70 12.33 1.62
CA GLU A 59 -4.81 13.51 2.49
C GLU A 59 -3.56 13.68 3.38
N GLN A 60 -2.97 12.56 3.82
CA GLN A 60 -1.70 12.59 4.56
C GLN A 60 -0.55 13.04 3.65
N LEU A 61 -0.53 12.58 2.40
CA LEU A 61 0.44 13.02 1.40
C LEU A 61 0.32 14.52 1.12
N ASP A 62 -0.89 15.04 0.95
CA ASP A 62 -1.17 16.47 0.76
C ASP A 62 -0.72 17.32 1.94
N THR A 63 -0.90 16.81 3.17
CA THR A 63 -0.46 17.47 4.40
C THR A 63 1.07 17.58 4.46
N LEU A 64 1.79 16.53 4.06
CA LEU A 64 3.25 16.53 3.99
C LEU A 64 3.77 17.56 2.97
N LYS A 65 3.06 17.73 1.85
CA LYS A 65 3.41 18.72 0.83
C LYS A 65 3.12 20.15 1.25
N SER A 66 2.01 20.38 1.94
CA SER A 66 1.59 21.71 2.37
C SER A 66 2.44 22.26 3.53
N GLY A 67 3.18 21.38 4.22
CA GLY A 67 4.10 21.71 5.30
C GLY A 67 5.58 21.72 4.92
N ALA A 68 5.93 21.52 3.64
CA ALA A 68 7.31 21.49 3.13
C ALA A 68 7.73 22.81 2.46
#